data_AF-A0A6P2C3L0-F1
#
_entry.id   AF-A0A6P2C3L0-F1
#
_cell.length_a   1.000
_cell.length_b   1.000
_cell.length_c   1.000
_cell.angle_alpha   90.00
_cell.angle_beta   90.00
_cell.angle_gamma   90.00
#
_symmetry.space_group_name_H-M   'P 1'
#
loop_
_entity.id
_entity.type
_entity.pdbx_description
1 polymer ?
#
loop_
_entity_poly.entity_id
_entity_poly.type
_entity_poly.pdbx_seq_one_letter_code
_entity_poly.pdbx_strand_id
1 'polypeptide(L)'
;MAGITRFGERTADGAASFRCAACGEAAGVVRTAHAGALIDLGPMAGRHDLGRDGFVIDYFLGTVWFAADPAAVDAAQALLDAGCADPAVLRRIGRDLVPFYCPDCELNYCGGDWQAEVLWDEGFYHRTVGTCPHGHRHVLDD
;
A
#
# COMPACT_ATOMS: atom_id res chain seq x y z
N MET A 1 -2.58 5.56 -24.34
CA MET A 1 -1.74 4.71 -23.47
C MET A 1 -1.43 5.52 -22.24
N ALA A 2 -2.00 5.17 -21.09
CA ALA A 2 -1.58 5.78 -19.82
C ALA A 2 -0.09 5.45 -19.64
N GLY A 3 0.75 6.48 -19.58
CA GLY A 3 2.19 6.29 -19.41
C GLY A 3 2.48 5.61 -18.07
N ILE A 4 3.57 4.85 -18.00
CA ILE A 4 4.09 4.35 -16.74
C ILE A 4 4.34 5.56 -15.84
N THR A 5 3.63 5.61 -14.72
CA THR A 5 3.67 6.69 -13.75
C THR A 5 3.71 6.12 -12.33
N ARG A 6 4.33 6.87 -11.42
CA ARG A 6 4.30 6.53 -9.99
C ARG A 6 2.98 6.89 -9.33
N PHE A 7 2.21 7.80 -9.93
CA PHE A 7 0.97 8.30 -9.35
C PHE A 7 -0.13 7.25 -9.40
N GLY A 8 -0.89 7.13 -8.30
CA GLY A 8 -2.06 6.28 -8.21
C GLY A 8 -3.27 6.92 -8.85
N GLU A 9 -4.12 6.09 -9.46
CA GLU A 9 -5.39 6.50 -10.07
C GLU A 9 -6.51 6.31 -9.05
N ARG A 10 -7.39 7.31 -8.91
CA ARG A 10 -8.55 7.21 -8.03
C ARG A 10 -9.55 6.18 -8.55
N THR A 11 -10.00 5.30 -7.67
CA THR A 11 -11.01 4.28 -7.95
C THR A 11 -12.42 4.81 -7.64
N ALA A 12 -13.45 4.06 -8.05
CA ALA A 12 -14.85 4.45 -7.82
C ALA A 12 -15.24 4.51 -6.34
N ASP A 13 -14.59 3.69 -5.49
CA ASP A 13 -14.76 3.61 -4.04
C ASP A 13 -13.92 4.63 -3.26
N GLY A 14 -13.24 5.57 -3.94
CA GLY A 14 -12.43 6.63 -3.29
C GLY A 14 -11.04 6.19 -2.83
N ALA A 15 -10.61 4.99 -3.22
CA ALA A 15 -9.24 4.52 -3.04
C ALA A 15 -8.30 5.07 -4.13
N ALA A 16 -7.00 4.82 -4.00
CA ALA A 16 -6.05 4.95 -5.10
C ALA A 16 -5.41 3.60 -5.44
N SER A 17 -5.41 3.26 -6.74
CA SER A 17 -4.75 2.08 -7.29
C SER A 17 -3.42 2.46 -7.94
N PHE A 18 -2.36 1.74 -7.59
CA PHE A 18 -1.01 1.96 -8.09
C PHE A 18 -0.62 0.82 -9.03
N ARG A 19 0.04 1.16 -10.12
CA ARG A 19 0.48 0.19 -11.14
C ARG A 19 1.98 -0.04 -11.09
N CYS A 20 2.38 -1.26 -11.38
CA CYS A 20 3.76 -1.66 -11.52
C CYS A 20 4.41 -0.92 -12.69
N ALA A 21 5.57 -0.33 -12.45
CA ALA A 21 6.32 0.35 -13.49
C ALA A 21 6.98 -0.59 -14.50
N ALA A 22 7.18 -1.87 -14.16
CA ALA A 22 7.80 -2.85 -15.04
C ALA A 22 6.78 -3.54 -15.95
N CYS A 23 5.66 -4.04 -15.40
CA CYS A 23 4.67 -4.82 -16.16
C CYS A 23 3.28 -4.17 -16.29
N GLY A 24 2.98 -3.09 -15.57
CA GLY A 24 1.68 -2.40 -15.61
C GLY A 24 0.56 -3.04 -14.76
N GLU A 25 0.82 -4.21 -14.18
CA GLU A 25 -0.10 -4.90 -13.26
C GLU A 25 -0.33 -4.09 -11.98
N ALA A 26 -1.38 -4.41 -11.23
CA ALA A 26 -1.65 -3.76 -9.94
C ALA A 26 -0.50 -4.02 -8.95
N ALA A 27 0.08 -2.95 -8.41
CA ALA A 27 1.10 -3.00 -7.37
C ALA A 27 0.47 -2.98 -5.96
N GLY A 28 -0.57 -2.17 -5.80
CA GLY A 28 -1.41 -2.16 -4.60
C GLY A 28 -2.51 -1.11 -4.66
N VAL A 29 -3.42 -1.17 -3.70
CA VAL A 29 -4.54 -0.25 -3.52
C VAL A 29 -4.52 0.30 -2.10
N VAL A 30 -4.63 1.61 -1.97
CA VAL A 30 -4.63 2.32 -0.68
C VAL A 30 -6.01 2.91 -0.44
N ARG A 31 -6.60 2.59 0.71
CA ARG A 31 -7.86 3.17 1.18
C ARG A 31 -7.73 3.70 2.59
N THR A 32 -8.55 4.69 2.88
CA THR A 32 -8.83 5.25 4.18
C THR A 32 -10.11 4.64 4.72
N ALA A 33 -10.20 4.51 6.05
CA ALA A 33 -11.41 4.10 6.73
C ALA A 33 -11.61 4.96 7.96
N HIS A 34 -12.86 5.35 8.20
CA HIS A 34 -13.27 6.08 9.40
C HIS A 34 -14.00 5.15 10.37
N ALA A 35 -13.97 5.49 11.65
CA ALA A 35 -14.71 4.77 12.68
C ALA A 35 -16.20 4.61 12.32
N GLY A 36 -16.72 3.39 12.46
CA GLY A 36 -18.11 3.06 12.10
C GLY A 36 -18.31 2.64 10.64
N ALA A 37 -17.27 2.70 9.79
CA ALA A 37 -17.33 2.15 8.44
C ALA A 37 -17.08 0.63 8.46
N LEU A 38 -17.83 -0.11 7.64
CA LEU A 38 -17.53 -1.51 7.35
C LEU A 38 -16.38 -1.61 6.36
N ILE A 39 -15.28 -2.20 6.79
CA ILE A 39 -14.05 -2.37 6.04
C ILE A 39 -13.95 -3.81 5.54
N ASP A 40 -13.68 -4.00 4.26
CA ASP A 40 -13.36 -5.31 3.69
C ASP A 40 -11.87 -5.60 3.88
N LEU A 41 -11.55 -6.59 4.70
CA LEU A 41 -10.18 -7.04 4.98
C LEU A 41 -9.79 -8.26 4.12
N GLY A 42 -10.48 -8.44 2.98
CA GLY A 42 -10.22 -9.51 2.04
C GLY A 42 -10.94 -10.82 2.37
N PRO A 43 -10.77 -11.87 1.54
CA PRO A 43 -11.63 -13.05 1.55
C PRO A 43 -11.61 -13.86 2.85
N MET A 44 -10.48 -13.85 3.57
CA MET A 44 -10.29 -14.63 4.79
C MET A 44 -10.89 -13.94 6.01
N ALA A 45 -10.72 -12.62 6.10
CA ALA A 45 -11.24 -11.84 7.22
C ALA A 45 -12.69 -11.40 6.97
N GLY A 46 -13.05 -11.01 5.74
CA GLY A 46 -14.36 -10.47 5.42
C GLY A 46 -14.53 -9.02 5.89
N ARG A 47 -15.77 -8.62 6.13
CA ARG A 47 -16.13 -7.23 6.47
C ARG A 47 -16.25 -7.01 7.97
N HIS A 48 -15.58 -5.98 8.49
CA HIS A 48 -15.54 -5.64 9.91
C HIS A 48 -15.71 -4.14 10.14
N ASP A 49 -16.38 -3.77 11.22
CA ASP A 49 -16.26 -2.43 11.81
C ASP A 49 -15.18 -2.50 12.88
N LEU A 50 -14.07 -1.79 12.66
CA LEU A 50 -12.93 -1.78 13.56
C LEU A 50 -13.03 -0.67 14.62
N GLY A 51 -14.09 0.15 14.56
CA GLY A 51 -14.40 1.20 15.53
C GLY A 51 -13.36 2.33 15.61
N ARG A 52 -12.44 2.39 14.64
CA ARG A 52 -11.32 3.34 14.60
C ARG A 52 -10.99 3.74 13.17
N ASP A 53 -10.51 4.97 13.06
CA ASP A 53 -9.91 5.50 11.85
C ASP A 53 -8.61 4.76 11.53
N GLY A 54 -8.36 4.54 10.25
CA GLY A 54 -7.18 3.81 9.80
C GLY A 54 -7.06 3.69 8.29
N PHE A 55 -6.15 2.82 7.90
CA PHE A 55 -5.82 2.58 6.50
C PHE A 55 -5.99 1.12 6.15
N VAL A 56 -6.37 0.86 4.90
CA VAL A 56 -6.49 -0.48 4.33
C VAL A 56 -5.61 -0.53 3.10
N ILE A 57 -4.64 -1.44 3.11
CA ILE A 57 -3.68 -1.59 2.03
C ILE A 57 -3.82 -2.99 1.45
N ASP A 58 -4.30 -3.08 0.22
CA ASP A 58 -4.30 -4.31 -0.56
C ASP A 58 -3.04 -4.37 -1.41
N TYR A 59 -2.18 -5.35 -1.19
CA TYR A 59 -0.98 -5.55 -2.00
C TYR A 59 -0.60 -7.03 -2.05
N PHE A 60 0.55 -7.32 -2.67
CA PHE A 60 0.93 -8.70 -2.98
C PHE A 60 1.28 -9.58 -1.78
N LEU A 61 1.50 -9.03 -0.58
CA LEU A 61 1.62 -9.83 0.66
C LEU A 61 0.27 -10.00 1.39
N GLY A 62 -0.80 -9.35 0.93
CA GLY A 62 -2.15 -9.47 1.49
C GLY A 62 -2.85 -8.13 1.67
N THR A 63 -4.02 -8.19 2.31
CA THR A 63 -4.75 -7.02 2.81
C THR A 63 -4.34 -6.76 4.26
N VAL A 64 -3.84 -5.57 4.55
CA VAL A 64 -3.50 -5.14 5.91
C VAL A 64 -4.32 -3.94 6.33
N TRP A 65 -4.59 -3.85 7.64
CA TRP A 65 -5.18 -2.68 8.26
C TRP A 65 -4.36 -2.23 9.45
N PHE A 66 -4.27 -0.93 9.64
CA PHE A 66 -3.71 -0.32 10.83
C PHE A 66 -4.48 0.93 11.21
N ALA A 67 -4.66 1.11 12.53
CA ALA A 67 -5.27 2.30 13.10
C ALA A 67 -4.37 3.52 12.87
N ALA A 68 -4.98 4.67 12.69
CA ALA A 68 -4.28 5.93 12.51
C ALA A 68 -5.01 7.09 13.21
N ASP A 69 -4.29 8.18 13.42
CA ASP A 69 -4.91 9.43 13.87
C ASP A 69 -5.88 9.95 12.79
N PRO A 70 -7.08 10.45 13.16
CA PRO A 70 -8.05 10.96 12.20
C PRO A 70 -7.47 12.04 11.26
N ALA A 71 -6.58 12.90 11.74
CA ALA A 71 -5.97 13.93 10.88
C ALA A 71 -5.04 13.33 9.81
N ALA A 72 -4.40 12.19 10.10
CA ALA A 72 -3.60 11.46 9.12
C ALA A 72 -4.50 10.79 8.06
N VAL A 73 -5.65 10.25 8.48
CA VAL A 73 -6.65 9.67 7.57
C VAL A 73 -7.22 10.75 6.66
N ASP A 74 -7.61 11.91 7.20
CA ASP A 74 -8.11 13.04 6.42
C ASP A 74 -7.07 13.55 5.41
N ALA A 75 -5.81 13.67 5.82
CA ALA A 75 -4.72 14.10 4.94
C ALA A 75 -4.50 13.12 3.78
N ALA A 76 -4.52 11.82 4.07
CA ALA A 76 -4.42 10.79 3.04
C ALA A 76 -5.66 10.79 2.13
N GLN A 77 -6.87 10.87 2.68
CA GLN A 77 -8.12 10.92 1.91
C GLN A 77 -8.08 12.07 0.89
N ALA A 78 -7.63 13.27 1.30
CA ALA A 78 -7.47 14.40 0.40
C ALA A 78 -6.49 14.13 -0.75
N LEU A 79 -5.41 13.36 -0.51
CA LEU A 79 -4.47 12.94 -1.55
C LEU A 79 -5.10 11.92 -2.51
N LEU A 80 -5.88 10.97 -1.99
CA LEU A 80 -6.59 9.98 -2.82
C LEU A 80 -7.64 10.67 -3.69
N ASP A 81 -8.39 11.63 -3.14
CA ASP A 81 -9.43 12.37 -3.84
C ASP A 81 -8.92 13.31 -4.94
N ALA A 82 -7.65 13.73 -4.88
CA ALA A 82 -7.02 14.53 -5.93
C ALA A 82 -6.90 13.81 -7.28
N GLY A 83 -7.04 12.47 -7.32
CA GLY A 83 -7.00 11.69 -8.55
C GLY A 83 -5.60 11.37 -9.09
N CYS A 84 -4.54 11.86 -8.43
CA CYS A 84 -3.14 11.66 -8.79
C CYS A 84 -2.28 11.42 -7.53
N ALA A 85 -2.69 10.48 -6.68
CA ALA A 85 -2.04 10.23 -5.39
C ALA A 85 -0.54 9.92 -5.57
N ASP A 86 0.34 10.70 -4.93
CA ASP A 86 1.78 10.47 -4.98
C ASP A 86 2.19 9.48 -3.87
N PRO A 87 2.73 8.29 -4.20
CA PRO A 87 3.16 7.33 -3.19
C PRO A 87 4.30 7.87 -2.33
N ALA A 88 5.13 8.79 -2.85
CA ALA A 88 6.18 9.43 -2.06
C ALA A 88 5.61 10.29 -0.93
N VAL A 89 4.44 10.91 -1.14
CA VAL A 89 3.75 11.71 -0.13
C VAL A 89 3.03 10.81 0.87
N LEU A 90 2.32 9.77 0.40
CA LEU A 90 1.70 8.77 1.26
C LEU A 90 2.73 8.12 2.20
N ARG A 91 3.92 7.77 1.68
CA ARG A 91 5.01 7.20 2.48
C ARG A 91 5.49 8.12 3.62
N ARG A 92 5.34 9.44 3.49
CA ARG A 92 5.67 10.40 4.56
C ARG A 92 4.62 10.42 5.67
N ILE A 93 3.37 10.05 5.35
CA ILE A 93 2.30 9.84 6.34
C ILE A 93 2.57 8.54 7.10
N GLY A 94 2.87 7.46 6.38
CA GLY A 94 3.24 6.18 6.96
C GLY A 94 3.97 5.32 5.94
N ARG A 95 5.10 4.73 6.33
CA ARG A 95 5.90 3.88 5.44
C ARG A 95 5.06 2.73 4.87
N ASP A 96 4.24 2.13 5.72
CA ASP A 96 3.52 0.90 5.43
C ASP A 96 2.23 1.15 4.62
N LEU A 97 1.96 2.41 4.26
CA LEU A 97 0.88 2.77 3.32
C LEU A 97 1.21 2.40 1.88
N VAL A 98 2.49 2.28 1.54
CA VAL A 98 2.93 2.00 0.17
C VAL A 98 4.08 0.98 0.17
N PRO A 99 3.86 -0.24 0.70
CA PRO A 99 4.92 -1.26 0.81
C PRO A 99 5.46 -1.69 -0.57
N PHE A 100 4.67 -1.49 -1.62
CA PHE A 100 5.02 -1.75 -3.02
C PHE A 100 5.85 -0.64 -3.69
N TYR A 101 6.08 0.50 -3.04
CA TYR A 101 6.80 1.65 -3.58
C TYR A 101 8.29 1.60 -3.23
N CYS A 102 9.14 1.69 -4.24
CA CYS A 102 10.59 1.81 -4.09
C CYS A 102 10.98 3.31 -4.02
N PRO A 103 11.45 3.81 -2.86
CA PRO A 103 11.81 5.22 -2.71
C PRO A 103 13.03 5.63 -3.54
N ASP A 104 13.94 4.72 -3.85
CA ASP A 104 15.12 5.01 -4.68
C ASP A 104 14.79 5.07 -6.17
N CYS A 105 13.87 4.22 -6.64
CA CYS A 105 13.38 4.30 -8.03
C CYS A 105 12.35 5.41 -8.23
N GLU A 106 11.73 5.86 -7.14
CA GLU A 106 10.48 6.63 -7.14
C GLU A 106 9.35 5.98 -7.96
N LEU A 107 9.26 4.64 -7.92
CA LEU A 107 8.31 3.84 -8.70
C LEU A 107 7.68 2.72 -7.87
N ASN A 108 6.51 2.25 -8.32
CA ASN A 108 5.80 1.13 -7.71
C ASN A 108 6.09 -0.18 -8.45
N TYR A 109 6.14 -1.31 -7.74
CA TYR A 109 6.30 -2.63 -8.33
C TYR A 109 5.32 -3.65 -7.73
N CYS A 110 4.79 -4.54 -8.55
CA CYS A 110 3.92 -5.62 -8.09
C CYS A 110 4.73 -6.79 -7.50
N GLY A 111 4.05 -7.75 -6.88
CA GLY A 111 4.69 -8.93 -6.29
C GLY A 111 5.40 -9.84 -7.29
N GLY A 112 5.07 -9.74 -8.59
CA GLY A 112 5.77 -10.47 -9.65
C GLY A 112 7.14 -9.88 -9.99
N ASP A 113 7.32 -8.58 -9.74
CA ASP A 113 8.55 -7.85 -10.06
C ASP A 113 9.38 -7.51 -8.80
N TRP A 114 8.76 -7.57 -7.61
CA TRP A 114 9.48 -7.63 -6.34
C TRP A 114 10.04 -9.03 -6.11
N GLN A 115 11.35 -9.12 -5.85
CA GLN A 115 11.95 -10.33 -5.30
C GLN A 115 11.87 -10.26 -3.78
N ALA A 116 10.81 -10.83 -3.21
CA ALA A 116 10.56 -10.84 -1.76
C ALA A 116 11.16 -12.09 -1.08
N GLU A 117 11.74 -11.87 0.09
CA GLU A 117 12.34 -12.88 0.96
C GLU A 117 11.82 -12.69 2.38
N VAL A 118 11.24 -13.75 2.95
CA VAL A 118 10.84 -13.76 4.36
C VAL A 118 12.05 -14.11 5.22
N LEU A 119 12.38 -13.22 6.14
CA LEU A 119 13.42 -13.44 7.14
C LEU A 119 12.79 -13.94 8.43
N TRP A 120 13.33 -15.04 8.94
CA TRP A 120 12.92 -15.67 10.19
C TRP A 120 14.00 -15.42 11.25
N ASP A 121 13.58 -15.15 12.48
CA ASP A 121 14.47 -15.02 13.63
C ASP A 121 13.95 -15.90 14.78
N GLU A 122 14.82 -16.72 15.36
CA GLU A 122 14.49 -17.71 16.40
C GLU A 122 13.25 -18.58 16.11
N GLY A 123 12.95 -18.85 14.83
CA GLY A 123 11.79 -19.64 14.40
C GLY A 123 10.48 -18.85 14.32
N PHE A 124 10.51 -17.54 14.54
CA PHE A 124 9.39 -16.62 14.38
C PHE A 124 9.58 -15.74 13.14
N TYR A 125 8.45 -15.25 12.61
CA TYR A 125 8.48 -14.24 11.57
C TYR A 125 9.19 -13.00 12.10
N HIS A 126 10.21 -12.52 11.39
CA HIS A 126 10.91 -11.28 11.74
C HIS A 126 10.52 -10.13 10.83
N ARG A 127 10.65 -10.31 9.51
CA ARG A 127 10.28 -9.31 8.49
C ARG A 127 10.32 -9.89 7.09
N THR A 128 9.69 -9.22 6.14
CA THR A 128 9.82 -9.47 4.71
C THR A 128 10.66 -8.37 4.07
N VAL A 129 11.68 -8.75 3.31
CA VAL A 129 12.54 -7.83 2.57
C VAL A 129 12.37 -8.06 1.08
N GLY A 130 12.21 -6.99 0.32
CA GLY A 130 12.07 -6.99 -1.13
C GLY A 130 13.28 -6.40 -1.82
N THR A 131 13.60 -6.93 -3.00
CA THR A 131 14.53 -6.31 -3.96
C THR A 131 13.77 -5.94 -5.23
N CYS A 132 13.79 -4.66 -5.61
CA CYS A 132 13.07 -4.18 -6.79
C CYS A 132 13.81 -4.56 -8.09
N PRO A 133 13.21 -4.38 -9.29
CA PRO A 133 13.87 -4.68 -10.57
C PRO A 133 15.19 -3.93 -10.82
N HIS A 134 15.45 -2.83 -10.11
CA HIS A 134 16.68 -2.06 -10.19
C HIS A 134 17.71 -2.42 -9.12
N GLY A 135 17.44 -3.41 -8.26
CA GLY A 135 18.37 -3.91 -7.25
C GLY A 135 18.32 -3.20 -5.89
N HIS A 136 17.48 -2.18 -5.70
CA HIS A 136 17.27 -1.55 -4.39
C HIS A 136 16.52 -2.49 -3.44
N ARG A 137 17.02 -2.61 -2.21
CA ARG A 137 16.51 -3.56 -1.19
C ARG A 137 15.83 -2.80 -0.04
N HIS A 138 14.59 -3.15 0.28
CA HIS A 138 13.78 -2.50 1.31
C HIS A 138 12.97 -3.50 2.14
N VAL A 139 12.69 -3.15 3.40
CA VAL A 139 11.73 -3.88 4.23
C VAL A 139 10.32 -3.59 3.72
N LEU A 140 9.62 -4.63 3.28
CA LEU A 140 8.26 -4.56 2.75
C LEU A 140 7.22 -4.71 3.87
N ASP A 141 7.53 -5.49 4.90
CA ASP A 141 6.67 -5.79 6.05
C ASP A 141 7.56 -6.18 7.24
N ASP A 142 7.24 -5.74 8.47
CA ASP A 142 7.98 -6.01 9.71
C ASP A 142 7.07 -6.02 10.96
#